data_AF-A0A497SB85-F1
#
_entry.id   AF-A0A497SB85-F1
#
_cell.length_a   1.000
_cell.length_b   1.000
_cell.length_c   1.000
_cell.angle_alpha   90.00
_cell.angle_beta   90.00
_cell.angle_gamma   90.00
#
_symmetry.space_group_name_H-M   'P 1'
#
loop_
_entity.id
_entity.type
_entity.pdbx_description
1 polymer ?
#
loop_
_entity_poly.entity_id
_entity_poly.type
_entity_poly.pdbx_seq_one_letter_code
_entity_poly.pdbx_strand_id
1 'polypeptide(L)'
;MNELIVLKLGGSVITRKEEKEFEINSENLKRISKEIANALNERDFGLVIVHGAGSFGHLPAKRYELYKGLRNKTQLMGFSIAHKSMQYLNLHVIDYLQKSGINAIPYQASAVGILSNGRLVHFPTTIIKKLVEMNIVPVSHGDVLIDEKMGIGILSGDHLVPY
;
A
#
# COMPACT_ATOMS: atom_id res chain seq x y z
N MET A 1 -11.83 -7.20 20.97
CA MET A 1 -11.39 -6.10 20.08
C MET A 1 -12.09 -4.81 20.47
N ASN A 2 -11.40 -3.92 21.19
CA ASN A 2 -12.02 -2.69 21.73
C ASN A 2 -11.62 -1.41 20.97
N GLU A 3 -10.65 -1.51 20.06
CA GLU A 3 -10.06 -0.40 19.32
C GLU A 3 -9.63 -0.89 17.93
N LEU A 4 -9.74 -0.03 16.91
CA LEU A 4 -9.21 -0.25 15.56
C LEU A 4 -8.09 0.76 15.32
N ILE A 5 -6.90 0.25 14.97
CA ILE A 5 -5.73 1.06 14.64
C ILE A 5 -5.44 0.94 13.14
N VAL A 6 -5.27 2.10 12.49
CA VAL A 6 -4.74 2.18 11.12
C VAL A 6 -3.29 2.65 11.21
N LEU A 7 -2.35 1.73 10.97
CA LEU A 7 -0.92 2.01 11.02
C LEU A 7 -0.39 2.30 9.62
N LYS A 8 0.19 3.49 9.42
CA LYS A 8 0.88 3.82 8.19
C LYS A 8 2.39 3.60 8.28
N LEU A 9 2.94 2.79 7.38
CA LEU A 9 4.37 2.63 7.17
C LEU A 9 4.83 3.54 6.04
N GLY A 10 5.61 4.58 6.36
CA GLY A 10 6.15 5.49 5.35
C GLY A 10 7.07 4.77 4.36
N GLY A 11 6.94 5.06 3.06
CA GLY A 11 7.78 4.45 2.02
C GLY A 11 9.28 4.69 2.25
N SER A 12 9.65 5.83 2.82
CA SER A 12 11.03 6.16 3.20
C SER A 12 11.61 5.27 4.31
N VAL A 13 10.75 4.64 5.11
CA VAL A 13 11.17 3.77 6.22
C VAL A 13 11.42 2.35 5.73
N ILE A 14 10.57 1.88 4.81
CA ILE A 14 10.56 0.49 4.31
C ILE A 14 11.31 0.30 2.99
N THR A 15 11.74 1.38 2.34
CA THR A 15 12.57 1.36 1.13
C THR A 15 13.80 2.24 1.32
N ARG A 16 14.86 1.99 0.56
CA ARG A 16 15.99 2.93 0.48
C ARG A 16 15.85 3.84 -0.73
N LYS A 17 16.15 5.11 -0.52
CA LYS A 17 16.07 6.13 -1.56
C LYS A 17 17.43 6.24 -2.25
N GLU A 18 17.74 5.28 -3.09
CA GLU A 18 18.79 5.43 -4.11
C GLU A 18 18.15 5.66 -5.47
N GLU A 19 18.70 6.57 -6.27
CA GLU A 19 18.01 7.13 -7.45
C GLU A 19 17.73 6.13 -8.58
N LYS A 20 18.30 4.92 -8.51
CA LYS A 20 18.29 3.96 -9.62
C LYS A 20 17.83 2.55 -9.27
N GLU A 21 17.62 2.22 -7.99
CA GLU A 21 17.32 0.85 -7.58
C GLU A 21 16.07 0.72 -6.70
N PHE A 22 15.40 -0.42 -6.89
CA PHE A 22 14.24 -0.85 -6.13
C PHE A 22 14.71 -1.57 -4.87
N GLU A 23 15.20 -0.82 -3.88
CA GLU A 23 15.75 -1.44 -2.67
C GLU A 23 14.78 -1.39 -1.49
N ILE A 24 14.59 -2.55 -0.87
CA ILE A 24 13.79 -2.73 0.34
C ILE A 24 14.70 -2.56 1.56
N ASN A 25 14.22 -1.80 2.54
CA ASN A 25 14.91 -1.69 3.82
C ASN A 25 14.53 -2.88 4.73
N SER A 26 15.14 -4.03 4.45
CA SER A 26 14.91 -5.30 5.13
C SER A 26 15.12 -5.24 6.64
N GLU A 27 16.10 -4.45 7.10
CA GLU A 27 16.39 -4.27 8.53
C GLU A 27 15.23 -3.57 9.24
N ASN A 28 14.75 -2.45 8.67
CA ASN A 28 13.60 -1.74 9.22
C ASN A 28 12.32 -2.58 9.15
N LEU A 29 12.05 -3.25 8.03
CA LEU A 29 10.87 -4.12 7.92
C LEU A 29 10.87 -5.24 8.95
N LYS A 30 12.02 -5.89 9.18
CA LYS A 30 12.17 -6.92 10.20
C LYS A 30 11.93 -6.36 11.60
N ARG A 31 12.51 -5.20 11.93
CA ARG A 31 12.33 -4.56 13.24
C ARG A 31 10.87 -4.16 13.47
N ILE A 32 10.27 -3.43 12.52
CA ILE A 32 8.88 -2.95 12.58
C ILE A 32 7.91 -4.12 12.71
N SER A 33 8.09 -5.19 11.93
CA SER A 33 7.21 -6.36 11.98
C SER A 33 7.25 -7.04 13.35
N LYS A 34 8.41 -7.11 14.00
CA LYS A 34 8.54 -7.60 15.37
C LYS A 34 7.86 -6.69 16.39
N GLU A 35 8.02 -5.37 16.26
CA GLU A 35 7.37 -4.41 17.15
C GLU A 35 5.84 -4.50 17.07
N ILE A 36 5.29 -4.64 15.85
CA ILE A 36 3.86 -4.85 15.62
C ILE A 36 3.40 -6.18 16.23
N ALA A 37 4.15 -7.26 16.01
CA ALA A 37 3.81 -8.58 16.56
C ALA A 37 3.79 -8.57 18.10
N ASN A 38 4.77 -7.94 18.74
CA ASN A 38 4.80 -7.79 20.19
C ASN A 38 3.58 -7.02 20.71
N ALA A 39 3.23 -5.90 20.06
CA ALA A 39 2.05 -5.13 20.44
C ALA A 39 0.74 -5.93 20.32
N LEU A 40 0.58 -6.72 19.24
CA LEU A 40 -0.58 -7.59 19.02
C LEU A 40 -0.66 -8.74 20.05
N ASN A 41 0.48 -9.18 20.59
CA ASN A 41 0.51 -10.20 21.64
C ASN A 41 0.18 -9.61 23.04
N GLU A 42 0.47 -8.33 23.25
CA GLU A 42 0.25 -7.65 24.54
C GLU A 42 -1.14 -7.02 24.67
N ARG A 43 -1.78 -6.65 23.55
CA ARG A 43 -3.05 -5.92 23.54
C ARG A 43 -4.02 -6.47 22.48
N ASP A 44 -5.31 -6.53 22.83
CA ASP A 44 -6.40 -6.91 21.91
C ASP A 44 -6.95 -5.67 21.17
N PHE A 45 -6.49 -5.46 19.94
CA PHE A 45 -6.98 -4.42 19.03
C PHE A 45 -6.99 -4.92 17.58
N GLY A 46 -7.86 -4.32 16.77
CA GLY A 46 -7.90 -4.56 15.33
C GLY A 46 -6.83 -3.73 14.63
N LEU A 47 -6.17 -4.28 13.62
CA LEU A 47 -5.10 -3.60 12.89
C LEU A 47 -5.33 -3.64 11.38
N VAL A 48 -5.22 -2.46 10.76
CA VAL A 48 -5.06 -2.30 9.31
C VAL A 48 -3.71 -1.63 9.07
N ILE A 49 -2.94 -2.14 8.11
CA ILE A 49 -1.67 -1.53 7.73
C ILE A 49 -1.82 -0.86 6.36
N VAL A 50 -1.30 0.36 6.24
CA VAL A 50 -1.14 1.04 4.95
C VAL A 50 0.34 1.33 4.75
N HIS A 51 0.93 0.92 3.63
CA HIS A 51 2.32 1.29 3.33
C HIS A 51 2.45 2.28 2.18
N GLY A 52 3.45 3.14 2.28
CA GLY A 52 3.84 4.06 1.22
C GLY A 52 4.56 3.35 0.08
N ALA A 53 4.70 4.05 -1.04
CA ALA A 53 5.21 3.47 -2.26
C ALA A 53 6.75 3.42 -2.36
N GLY A 54 7.45 4.32 -1.66
CA GLY A 54 8.92 4.41 -1.75
C GLY A 54 9.41 4.57 -3.20
N SER A 55 10.62 4.09 -3.49
CA SER A 55 11.18 4.07 -4.84
C SER A 55 10.32 3.24 -5.82
N PHE A 56 9.60 2.22 -5.34
CA PHE A 56 8.77 1.31 -6.13
C PHE A 56 7.62 2.01 -6.85
N GLY A 57 6.94 2.97 -6.21
CA GLY A 57 5.93 3.78 -6.92
C GLY A 57 6.51 5.04 -7.56
N HIS A 58 7.42 5.74 -6.86
CA HIS A 58 7.88 7.05 -7.33
C HIS A 58 8.68 7.00 -8.63
N LEU A 59 9.53 5.99 -8.83
CA LEU A 59 10.35 5.85 -10.04
C LEU A 59 9.49 5.61 -11.30
N PRO A 60 8.60 4.60 -11.37
CA PRO A 60 7.76 4.40 -12.55
C PRO A 60 6.73 5.53 -12.73
N ALA A 61 6.16 6.07 -11.64
CA ALA A 61 5.23 7.21 -11.73
C ALA A 61 5.89 8.45 -12.36
N LYS A 62 7.16 8.73 -12.02
CA LYS A 62 7.94 9.82 -12.62
C LYS A 62 8.32 9.50 -14.06
N ARG A 63 8.83 8.30 -14.33
CA ARG A 63 9.28 7.86 -15.68
C ARG A 63 8.19 7.94 -16.73
N TYR A 64 6.96 7.55 -16.37
CA TYR A 64 5.81 7.53 -17.27
C TYR A 64 4.83 8.69 -17.04
N GLU A 65 5.22 9.66 -16.21
CA GLU A 65 4.39 10.84 -15.89
C GLU A 65 2.95 10.50 -15.48
N LEU A 66 2.74 9.42 -14.72
CA LEU A 66 1.40 8.90 -14.41
C LEU A 66 0.54 9.89 -13.60
N TYR A 67 1.18 10.80 -12.87
CA TYR A 67 0.54 11.89 -12.13
C TYR A 67 -0.19 12.90 -13.05
N LYS A 68 0.08 12.87 -14.36
CA LYS A 68 -0.55 13.75 -15.35
C LYS A 68 -1.85 13.19 -15.94
N GLY A 69 -2.30 12.01 -15.50
CA GLY A 69 -3.39 11.27 -16.10
C GLY A 69 -3.01 10.60 -17.43
N LEU A 70 -3.97 9.92 -18.05
CA LEU A 70 -3.80 9.22 -19.32
C LEU A 70 -3.86 10.21 -20.49
N ARG A 71 -2.72 10.41 -21.13
CA ARG A 71 -2.50 11.31 -22.29
C ARG A 71 -2.02 10.56 -23.53
N ASN A 72 -1.34 9.42 -23.35
CA ASN A 72 -0.88 8.59 -24.46
C ASN A 72 -0.71 7.12 -24.07
N LYS A 73 -0.48 6.25 -25.05
CA LYS A 73 -0.41 4.79 -24.87
C LYS A 73 0.80 4.30 -24.05
N THR A 74 1.92 5.05 -24.00
CA THR A 74 3.09 4.60 -23.22
C THR A 74 2.79 4.62 -21.71
N GLN A 75 1.85 5.46 -21.29
CA GLN A 75 1.39 5.52 -19.89
C GLN A 75 0.56 4.30 -19.49
N LEU A 76 -0.05 3.56 -20.43
CA LEU A 76 -0.71 2.28 -20.14
C LEU A 76 0.32 1.22 -19.72
N MET A 77 1.46 1.18 -20.43
CA MET A 77 2.59 0.35 -20.02
C MET A 77 3.17 0.82 -18.68
N GLY A 78 3.30 2.13 -18.49
CA GLY A 78 3.74 2.73 -17.23
C GLY A 78 2.85 2.38 -16.04
N PHE A 79 1.54 2.40 -16.23
CA PHE A 79 0.53 1.97 -15.26
C PHE A 79 0.76 0.51 -14.86
N SER A 80 0.87 -0.40 -15.83
CA SER A 80 1.13 -1.82 -15.55
C SER A 80 2.45 -2.05 -14.81
N ILE A 81 3.53 -1.35 -15.21
CA ILE A 81 4.84 -1.45 -14.56
C ILE A 81 4.81 -0.90 -13.13
N ALA A 82 4.19 0.25 -12.91
CA ALA A 82 4.03 0.85 -11.59
C ALA A 82 3.24 -0.08 -10.67
N HIS A 83 2.11 -0.60 -11.15
CA HIS A 83 1.29 -1.53 -10.41
C HIS A 83 2.05 -2.80 -9.99
N LYS A 84 2.75 -3.44 -10.94
CA LYS A 84 3.58 -4.62 -10.67
C LYS A 84 4.68 -4.32 -9.65
N SER A 85 5.31 -3.16 -9.74
CA SER A 85 6.35 -2.73 -8.79
C SER A 85 5.78 -2.56 -7.38
N MET A 86 4.58 -1.99 -7.26
CA MET A 86 3.87 -1.88 -5.98
C MET A 86 3.49 -3.24 -5.40
N GLN A 87 3.02 -4.18 -6.22
CA GLN A 87 2.75 -5.55 -5.79
C GLN A 87 4.01 -6.24 -5.26
N TYR A 88 5.16 -6.03 -5.90
CA TYR A 88 6.43 -6.59 -5.43
C TYR A 88 6.81 -6.08 -4.03
N LEU A 89 6.71 -4.77 -3.80
CA LEU A 89 6.96 -4.19 -2.48
C LEU A 89 5.97 -4.75 -1.44
N ASN A 90 4.68 -4.80 -1.78
CA ASN A 90 3.64 -5.29 -0.89
C ASN A 90 3.89 -6.74 -0.46
N LEU A 91 4.24 -7.63 -1.39
CA LEU A 91 4.54 -9.03 -1.07
C LEU A 91 5.72 -9.17 -0.09
N HIS A 92 6.72 -8.30 -0.16
CA HIS A 92 7.81 -8.30 0.82
C HIS A 92 7.34 -7.81 2.18
N VAL A 93 6.53 -6.75 2.24
CA VAL A 93 5.93 -6.28 3.50
C VAL A 93 5.13 -7.42 4.15
N ILE A 94 4.29 -8.12 3.36
CA ILE A 94 3.53 -9.29 3.83
C ILE A 94 4.46 -10.38 4.36
N ASP A 95 5.51 -10.74 3.63
CA ASP A 95 6.46 -11.78 4.04
C ASP A 95 7.13 -11.46 5.38
N TYR A 96 7.56 -10.22 5.62
CA TYR A 96 8.15 -9.82 6.90
C TYR A 96 7.14 -9.86 8.06
N LEU A 97 5.88 -9.45 7.82
CA LEU A 97 4.81 -9.52 8.81
C LEU A 97 4.48 -10.98 9.16
N GLN A 98 4.30 -11.83 8.15
CA GLN A 98 4.00 -13.26 8.33
C GLN A 98 5.14 -14.02 9.02
N LYS A 99 6.40 -13.73 8.66
CA LYS A 99 7.59 -14.25 9.37
C LYS A 99 7.64 -13.84 10.84
N SER A 100 6.94 -12.77 11.22
CA SER A 100 6.82 -12.32 12.61
C SER A 100 5.58 -12.88 13.31
N GLY A 101 4.82 -13.79 12.67
CA GLY A 101 3.63 -14.43 13.22
C GLY A 101 2.33 -13.65 13.01
N ILE A 102 2.34 -12.59 12.20
CA ILE A 102 1.14 -11.78 11.94
C ILE A 102 0.34 -12.41 10.78
N ASN A 103 -0.96 -12.62 10.98
CA ASN A 103 -1.90 -13.06 9.94
C ASN A 103 -2.18 -11.95 8.92
N ALA A 104 -1.14 -11.49 8.23
CA ALA A 104 -1.23 -10.40 7.27
C ALA A 104 -1.62 -10.91 5.88
N ILE A 105 -2.53 -10.19 5.20
CA ILE A 105 -2.88 -10.46 3.80
C ILE A 105 -2.83 -9.20 2.95
N PRO A 106 -2.47 -9.29 1.65
CA PRO A 106 -2.54 -8.16 0.76
C PRO A 106 -4.01 -7.74 0.53
N TYR A 107 -4.29 -6.45 0.65
CA TYR A 107 -5.57 -5.84 0.30
C TYR A 107 -5.35 -4.72 -0.72
N GLN A 108 -5.48 -5.05 -1.99
CA GLN A 108 -5.08 -4.19 -3.10
C GLN A 108 -6.12 -3.09 -3.36
N ALA A 109 -5.79 -1.84 -3.03
CA ALA A 109 -6.69 -0.71 -3.28
C ALA A 109 -6.98 -0.49 -4.77
N SER A 110 -6.03 -0.81 -5.65
CA SER A 110 -6.22 -0.68 -7.10
C SER A 110 -7.22 -1.65 -7.72
N ALA A 111 -7.61 -2.71 -7.01
CA ALA A 111 -8.61 -3.65 -7.47
C ALA A 111 -10.05 -3.23 -7.16
N VAL A 112 -10.24 -2.33 -6.18
CA VAL A 112 -11.57 -2.01 -5.62
C VAL A 112 -11.84 -0.51 -5.50
N GLY A 113 -10.81 0.33 -5.63
CA GLY A 113 -10.91 1.78 -5.51
C GLY A 113 -11.12 2.46 -6.85
N ILE A 114 -11.85 3.58 -6.84
CA ILE A 114 -12.03 4.45 -8.01
C ILE A 114 -11.62 5.87 -7.63
N LEU A 115 -10.83 6.51 -8.49
CA LEU A 115 -10.48 7.91 -8.38
C LEU A 115 -11.39 8.76 -9.28
N SER A 116 -11.59 10.03 -8.92
CA SER A 116 -12.06 11.07 -9.84
C SER A 116 -11.25 12.34 -9.60
N ASN A 117 -10.52 12.79 -10.63
CA ASN A 117 -9.63 13.95 -10.56
C ASN A 117 -8.60 13.84 -9.42
N GLY A 118 -7.98 12.67 -9.29
CA GLY A 118 -6.93 12.37 -8.32
C GLY A 118 -7.41 12.14 -6.89
N ARG A 119 -8.72 12.12 -6.64
CA ARG A 119 -9.32 11.86 -5.32
C ARG A 119 -10.05 10.54 -5.29
N LEU A 120 -9.88 9.77 -4.23
CA LEU A 120 -10.63 8.54 -4.00
C LEU A 120 -12.10 8.88 -3.81
N VAL A 121 -12.98 8.32 -4.64
CA VAL A 121 -14.44 8.54 -4.58
C VAL A 121 -15.21 7.27 -4.26
N HIS A 122 -14.59 6.11 -4.44
CA HIS A 122 -15.13 4.81 -4.06
C HIS A 122 -14.04 3.94 -3.45
N PHE A 123 -14.33 3.32 -2.30
CA PHE A 123 -13.47 2.33 -1.67
C PHE A 123 -14.28 1.46 -0.69
N PRO A 124 -14.58 0.20 -1.00
CA PRO A 124 -15.43 -0.64 -0.16
C PRO A 124 -14.66 -1.24 1.02
N THR A 125 -15.03 -0.87 2.25
CA THR A 125 -14.33 -1.35 3.47
C THR A 125 -14.96 -2.61 4.09
N THR A 126 -16.04 -3.15 3.52
CA THR A 126 -16.79 -4.27 4.13
C THR A 126 -15.93 -5.51 4.35
N ILE A 127 -15.06 -5.82 3.38
CA ILE A 127 -14.13 -6.96 3.49
C ILE A 127 -13.06 -6.68 4.55
N ILE A 128 -12.50 -5.47 4.58
CA ILE A 128 -11.52 -5.05 5.60
C ILE A 128 -12.09 -5.28 7.00
N LYS A 129 -13.33 -4.85 7.27
CA LYS A 129 -14.00 -5.02 8.57
C LYS A 129 -14.10 -6.50 8.97
N LYS A 130 -14.56 -7.36 8.05
CA LYS A 130 -14.66 -8.81 8.30
C LYS A 130 -13.31 -9.48 8.57
N LEU A 131 -12.26 -9.07 7.85
CA LEU A 131 -10.91 -9.59 8.06
C LEU A 131 -10.40 -9.21 9.46
N VAL A 132 -10.56 -7.94 9.82
CA VAL A 132 -10.18 -7.45 11.14
C VAL A 132 -10.92 -8.20 12.25
N GLU A 133 -12.24 -8.41 12.13
CA GLU A 133 -13.04 -9.23 13.07
C GLU A 133 -12.49 -10.66 13.26
N MET A 134 -11.82 -11.21 12.25
CA MET A 134 -11.18 -12.53 12.27
C MET A 134 -9.73 -12.50 12.76
N ASN A 135 -9.23 -11.37 13.27
CA ASN A 135 -7.82 -11.14 13.62
C ASN A 135 -6.86 -11.34 12.43
N ILE A 136 -7.33 -11.06 11.22
CA ILE A 136 -6.51 -10.97 10.00
C ILE A 136 -6.16 -9.49 9.79
N VAL A 137 -4.88 -9.20 9.51
CA VAL A 137 -4.38 -7.84 9.28
C VAL A 137 -4.38 -7.55 7.78
N PRO A 138 -5.37 -6.84 7.23
CA PRO A 138 -5.30 -6.39 5.85
C PRO A 138 -4.20 -5.33 5.68
N VAL A 139 -3.38 -5.52 4.66
CA VAL A 139 -2.29 -4.61 4.31
C VAL A 139 -2.58 -4.00 2.95
N SER A 140 -2.88 -2.70 2.95
CA SER A 140 -3.07 -1.92 1.74
C SER A 140 -1.90 -0.98 1.49
N HIS A 141 -1.91 -0.33 0.33
CA HIS A 141 -0.80 0.53 -0.08
C HIS A 141 -1.24 1.57 -1.11
N GLY A 142 -0.42 2.61 -1.24
CA GLY A 142 -0.55 3.51 -2.39
C GLY A 142 -0.33 2.76 -3.70
N ASP A 143 -1.03 3.12 -4.76
CA ASP A 143 -0.96 2.44 -6.04
C ASP A 143 -1.48 3.32 -7.18
N VAL A 144 -1.34 2.86 -8.42
CA VAL A 144 -2.02 3.43 -9.58
C VAL A 144 -3.43 2.84 -9.71
N LEU A 145 -4.42 3.71 -9.92
CA LEU A 145 -5.85 3.37 -9.98
C LEU A 145 -6.47 3.90 -11.27
N ILE A 146 -7.64 3.36 -11.62
CA ILE A 146 -8.53 4.00 -12.62
C ILE A 146 -9.05 5.31 -12.05
N ASP A 147 -9.02 6.35 -12.89
CA ASP A 147 -9.61 7.65 -12.59
C ASP A 147 -10.68 7.99 -13.62
N GLU A 148 -11.90 8.30 -13.18
CA GLU A 148 -13.03 8.56 -14.07
C GLU A 148 -12.83 9.79 -14.98
N LYS A 149 -12.06 10.78 -14.53
CA LYS A 149 -11.83 12.04 -15.26
C LYS A 149 -10.49 12.07 -15.97
N MET A 150 -9.49 11.40 -15.40
CA MET A 150 -8.11 11.41 -15.89
C MET A 150 -7.73 10.10 -16.59
N GLY A 151 -8.60 9.09 -16.63
CA GLY A 151 -8.34 7.74 -17.11
C GLY A 151 -7.54 6.89 -16.11
N ILE A 152 -6.41 7.43 -15.65
CA ILE A 152 -5.57 6.83 -14.60
C ILE A 152 -5.21 7.90 -13.56
N GLY A 153 -4.93 7.48 -12.34
CA GLY A 153 -4.45 8.35 -11.27
C GLY A 153 -3.57 7.61 -10.26
N ILE A 154 -2.99 8.36 -9.33
CA ILE A 154 -2.14 7.83 -8.25
C ILE A 154 -2.88 8.02 -6.93
N LEU A 155 -3.11 6.93 -6.22
CA LEU A 155 -3.56 6.93 -4.83
C LEU A 155 -2.32 6.87 -3.92
N SER A 156 -2.12 7.89 -3.09
CA SER A 156 -1.08 7.85 -2.06
C SER A 156 -1.59 7.14 -0.80
N GLY A 157 -0.68 6.59 0.01
CA GLY A 157 -1.05 6.06 1.31
C GLY A 157 -1.62 7.15 2.25
N ASP A 158 -1.25 8.43 2.08
CA ASP A 158 -1.85 9.54 2.84
C ASP A 158 -3.33 9.77 2.51
N HIS A 159 -3.71 9.52 1.25
CA HIS A 159 -5.11 9.64 0.83
C HIS A 159 -5.93 8.42 1.19
N LEU A 160 -5.30 7.26 1.40
CA LEU A 160 -5.99 6.02 1.73
C LEU A 160 -6.29 5.90 3.23
N VAL A 161 -5.37 6.28 4.11
CA VAL A 161 -5.52 6.15 5.58
C VAL A 161 -6.82 6.79 6.15
N PRO A 162 -7.30 7.95 5.66
CA PRO A 162 -8.52 8.56 6.20
C PRO A 162 -9.83 7.86 5.85
N TYR A 163 -9.82 6.83 4.98
CA TYR A 163 -11.01 6.09 4.52
C TYR A 163 -11.21 4.79 5.30
#